data_AF-A0A448YJN2-F1
#
_entry.id   AF-A0A448YJN2-F1
#
_cell.length_a   1.000
_cell.length_b   1.000
_cell.length_c   1.000
_cell.angle_alpha   90.00
_cell.angle_beta   90.00
_cell.angle_gamma   90.00
#
_symmetry.space_group_name_H-M   'P 1'
#
loop_
_entity.id
_entity.type
_entity.pdbx_description
1 polymer ?
#
loop_
_entity_poly.entity_id
_entity_poly.type
_entity_poly.pdbx_seq_one_letter_code
_entity_poly.pdbx_strand_id
1 'polypeptide(L)'
;MSQIISAINEFNSRFPLVKYQSISSESDSFNQLITKRQFDLRQSSEDDEKNKFSKFKLGIYNVTPFSFDENILVTLDPLCLSTMLILAAKTHHSLHHLRSSRTDASTSSGVVLVLSYSASPDGELPILIEDEVNRTTRKVKRKTRSTSVINNFELGNVKDPKELMYIKLVDTILFDFFIAALAASHDQKLIMRLYSLAGIEEKERGIFDKLMYPAVMAHLVKRFQFDVRNPTIALEYNGNTLISWIRPKYYTQALAEEFERCQNEGIETLLQFERLYAQSGNSFLSSNTKPCIFDYKLAAMVYCICDLEEVVEDFSGIKQKCPSLFNHCEMVMRTVMK
;
A
#
# COMPACT_ATOMS: atom_id res chain seq x y z
N MET A 1 -44.01 -25.37 22.20
CA MET A 1 -43.50 -24.33 21.26
C MET A 1 -42.21 -24.75 20.55
N SER A 2 -41.17 -25.22 21.25
CA SER A 2 -39.89 -25.65 20.62
C SER A 2 -40.06 -26.73 19.51
N GLN A 3 -40.90 -27.75 19.74
CA GLN A 3 -41.14 -28.82 18.75
C GLN A 3 -41.87 -28.32 17.48
N ILE A 4 -42.77 -27.35 17.61
CA ILE A 4 -43.50 -26.77 16.46
C ILE A 4 -42.54 -25.97 15.59
N ILE A 5 -41.65 -25.17 16.21
CA ILE A 5 -40.62 -24.41 15.50
C ILE A 5 -39.65 -25.36 14.79
N SER A 6 -39.28 -26.49 15.41
CA SER A 6 -38.43 -27.51 14.78
C SER A 6 -39.10 -28.13 13.54
N ALA A 7 -40.38 -28.49 13.62
CA ALA A 7 -41.12 -29.09 12.51
C ALA A 7 -41.31 -28.11 11.34
N ILE A 8 -41.53 -26.83 11.63
CA ILE A 8 -41.60 -25.77 10.62
C ILE A 8 -40.24 -25.60 9.93
N ASN A 9 -39.14 -25.63 10.68
CA ASN A 9 -37.79 -25.55 10.10
C ASN A 9 -37.47 -26.77 9.23
N GLU A 10 -37.90 -27.97 9.63
CA GLU A 10 -37.72 -29.19 8.84
C GLU A 10 -38.54 -29.15 7.54
N PHE A 11 -39.80 -28.72 7.60
CA PHE A 11 -40.63 -28.52 6.40
C PHE A 11 -40.02 -27.48 5.46
N ASN A 12 -39.57 -26.33 6.00
CA ASN A 12 -38.95 -25.27 5.22
C ASN A 12 -37.61 -25.69 4.60
N SER A 13 -36.87 -26.62 5.23
CA SER A 13 -35.61 -27.16 4.68
C SER A 13 -35.79 -27.99 3.40
N ARG A 14 -37.03 -28.41 3.09
CA ARG A 14 -37.39 -29.09 1.83
C ARG A 14 -37.45 -28.13 0.64
N PHE A 15 -37.41 -26.82 0.89
CA PHE A 15 -37.28 -25.80 -0.14
C PHE A 15 -35.84 -25.28 -0.15
N PRO A 16 -35.21 -25.11 -1.32
CA PRO A 16 -35.78 -25.23 -2.67
C PRO A 16 -35.91 -26.69 -3.16
N LEU A 17 -36.98 -26.96 -3.92
CA LEU A 17 -37.33 -28.29 -4.47
C LEU A 17 -36.29 -28.81 -5.48
N VAL A 18 -35.57 -27.90 -6.13
CA VAL A 18 -34.47 -28.20 -7.05
C VAL A 18 -33.30 -27.27 -6.71
N LYS A 19 -32.14 -27.86 -6.45
CA LYS A 19 -30.87 -27.12 -6.28
C LYS A 19 -30.07 -27.25 -7.56
N TYR A 20 -29.97 -26.17 -8.31
CA TYR A 20 -29.08 -26.12 -9.46
C TYR A 20 -27.62 -26.09 -8.98
N GLN A 21 -26.73 -26.69 -9.78
CA GLN A 21 -25.29 -26.54 -9.55
C GLN A 21 -24.89 -25.08 -9.78
N SER A 22 -23.82 -24.64 -9.12
CA SER A 22 -23.25 -23.31 -9.36
C SER A 22 -22.86 -23.19 -10.83
N ILE A 23 -23.43 -22.20 -11.52
CA ILE A 23 -23.03 -21.87 -12.88
C ILE A 23 -21.72 -21.08 -12.76
N SER A 24 -20.61 -21.68 -13.19
CA SER A 24 -19.34 -20.97 -13.32
C SER A 24 -19.44 -20.03 -14.52
N SER A 25 -19.88 -18.78 -14.28
CA SER A 25 -19.83 -17.72 -15.28
C SER A 25 -18.42 -17.12 -15.37
N GLU A 26 -17.41 -17.99 -15.50
CA GLU A 26 -16.04 -17.55 -15.69
C GLU A 26 -15.86 -17.23 -17.17
N SER A 27 -15.74 -15.95 -17.50
CA SER A 27 -15.32 -15.56 -18.85
C SER A 27 -13.80 -15.62 -18.92
N ASP A 28 -13.26 -16.27 -19.95
CA ASP A 28 -11.81 -16.36 -20.18
C ASP A 28 -11.16 -14.97 -20.20
N SER A 29 -11.87 -13.97 -20.71
CA SER A 29 -11.44 -12.57 -20.74
C SER A 29 -11.25 -11.96 -19.35
N PHE A 30 -12.10 -12.31 -18.38
CA PHE A 30 -12.01 -11.80 -17.01
C PHE A 30 -10.87 -12.49 -16.25
N ASN A 31 -10.71 -13.80 -16.44
CA ASN A 31 -9.60 -14.56 -15.87
C ASN A 31 -8.24 -14.07 -16.40
N GLN A 32 -8.16 -13.70 -17.68
CA GLN A 32 -6.97 -13.06 -18.26
C GLN A 32 -6.67 -11.70 -17.61
N LEU A 33 -7.68 -10.87 -17.35
CA LEU A 33 -7.50 -9.58 -16.68
C LEU A 33 -7.01 -9.74 -15.24
N ILE A 34 -7.58 -10.67 -14.49
CA ILE A 34 -7.11 -10.99 -13.13
C ILE A 34 -5.64 -11.44 -13.18
N THR A 35 -5.33 -12.35 -14.09
CA THR A 35 -3.98 -12.89 -14.24
C THR A 35 -2.94 -11.81 -14.55
N LYS A 36 -3.28 -10.81 -15.38
CA LYS A 36 -2.38 -9.70 -15.70
C LYS A 36 -2.05 -8.80 -14.51
N ARG A 37 -2.92 -8.78 -13.49
CA ARG A 37 -2.78 -7.93 -12.30
C ARG A 37 -2.28 -8.70 -11.08
N GLN A 38 -1.95 -9.98 -11.27
CA GLN A 38 -1.50 -10.88 -10.22
C GLN A 38 0.00 -11.10 -10.30
N PHE A 39 0.67 -10.88 -9.18
CA PHE A 39 2.11 -11.05 -9.02
C PHE A 39 2.37 -11.98 -7.84
N ASP A 40 2.85 -13.20 -8.12
CA ASP A 40 3.08 -14.20 -7.09
C ASP A 40 4.37 -13.90 -6.31
N LEU A 41 4.32 -13.94 -4.98
CA LEU A 41 5.51 -13.85 -4.14
C LEU A 41 6.19 -15.22 -4.10
N ARG A 42 7.51 -15.24 -4.21
CA ARG A 42 8.28 -16.50 -4.13
C ARG A 42 8.46 -16.89 -2.68
N GLN A 43 8.25 -18.16 -2.36
CA GLN A 43 8.55 -18.69 -1.03
C GLN A 43 10.00 -19.21 -1.04
N SER A 44 10.78 -18.89 0.00
CA SER A 44 12.11 -19.48 0.16
C SER A 44 11.99 -20.99 0.36
N SER A 45 12.71 -21.77 -0.44
CA SER A 45 12.64 -23.24 -0.52
C SER A 45 13.01 -24.01 0.76
N GLU A 46 13.42 -23.34 1.83
CA GLU A 46 13.87 -23.98 3.07
C GLU A 46 12.75 -24.21 4.12
N ASP A 47 11.55 -23.64 3.93
CA ASP A 47 10.49 -23.60 4.97
C ASP A 47 9.16 -24.30 4.61
N ASP A 48 9.15 -25.11 3.54
CA ASP A 48 7.93 -25.72 2.98
C ASP A 48 7.16 -26.62 3.96
N GLU A 49 7.80 -27.17 5.00
CA GLU A 49 7.13 -28.04 5.97
C GLU A 49 6.59 -27.33 7.23
N LYS A 50 7.01 -26.08 7.49
CA LYS A 50 6.65 -25.37 8.75
C LYS A 50 5.66 -24.22 8.57
N ASN A 51 5.53 -23.66 7.36
CA ASN A 51 4.68 -22.49 7.15
C ASN A 51 3.19 -22.85 6.98
N LYS A 52 2.49 -22.95 8.12
CA LYS A 52 1.01 -22.93 8.24
C LYS A 52 0.40 -21.55 7.98
N PHE A 53 1.06 -20.66 7.22
CA PHE A 53 0.46 -19.36 6.91
C PHE A 53 -0.67 -19.55 5.89
N SER A 54 -1.83 -19.00 6.20
CA SER A 54 -2.98 -18.97 5.30
C SER A 54 -2.60 -18.22 4.04
N LYS A 55 -3.04 -18.74 2.88
CA LYS A 55 -2.90 -18.03 1.60
C LYS A 55 -3.40 -16.59 1.76
N PHE A 56 -2.58 -15.63 1.34
CA PHE A 56 -2.92 -14.21 1.42
C PHE A 56 -2.80 -13.52 0.06
N LYS A 57 -3.60 -12.47 -0.12
CA LYS A 57 -3.54 -11.57 -1.27
C LYS A 57 -3.44 -10.13 -0.77
N LEU A 58 -2.37 -9.44 -1.14
CA LEU A 58 -2.15 -8.03 -0.82
C LEU A 58 -2.60 -7.17 -2.00
N GLY A 59 -3.61 -6.32 -1.78
CA GLY A 59 -4.08 -5.33 -2.75
C GLY A 59 -3.28 -4.04 -2.66
N ILE A 60 -2.70 -3.60 -3.78
CA ILE A 60 -1.88 -2.39 -3.92
C ILE A 60 -2.29 -1.57 -5.14
N TYR A 61 -1.81 -0.33 -5.26
CA TYR A 61 -2.20 0.58 -6.35
C TYR A 61 -1.54 0.26 -7.69
N ASN A 62 -0.23 0.01 -7.68
CA ASN A 62 0.57 -0.14 -8.89
C ASN A 62 1.79 -1.04 -8.65
N VAL A 63 2.45 -1.42 -9.73
CA VAL A 63 3.78 -2.04 -9.69
C VAL A 63 4.68 -1.40 -10.74
N THR A 64 5.95 -1.23 -10.40
CA THR A 64 7.01 -0.72 -11.28
C THR A 64 8.28 -1.54 -11.08
N PRO A 65 9.17 -1.60 -12.08
CA PRO A 65 10.50 -2.17 -11.92
C PRO A 65 11.27 -1.46 -10.79
N PHE A 66 11.99 -2.24 -10.01
CA PHE A 66 12.77 -1.74 -8.89
C PHE A 66 14.08 -1.13 -9.37
N SER A 67 14.42 0.06 -8.88
CA SER A 67 15.54 0.85 -9.38
C SER A 67 16.90 0.24 -9.03
N PHE A 68 17.00 -0.64 -8.02
CA PHE A 68 18.23 -1.38 -7.71
C PHE A 68 18.32 -2.75 -8.41
N ASP A 69 17.20 -3.31 -8.87
CA ASP A 69 17.15 -4.55 -9.65
C ASP A 69 15.90 -4.55 -10.54
N GLU A 70 16.08 -4.23 -11.82
CA GLU A 70 14.99 -4.13 -12.79
C GLU A 70 14.19 -5.43 -12.93
N ASN A 71 14.68 -6.57 -12.44
CA ASN A 71 13.93 -7.82 -12.47
C ASN A 71 12.90 -7.94 -11.36
N ILE A 72 12.90 -7.04 -10.37
CA ILE A 72 11.97 -7.08 -9.23
C ILE A 72 10.89 -6.03 -9.40
N LEU A 73 9.66 -6.37 -9.03
CA LEU A 73 8.53 -5.44 -9.02
C LEU A 73 8.24 -4.92 -7.61
N VAL A 74 8.10 -3.61 -7.50
CA VAL A 74 7.73 -2.90 -6.27
C VAL A 74 6.61 -1.90 -6.54
N THR A 75 5.99 -1.36 -5.51
CA THR A 75 4.99 -0.28 -5.63
C THR A 75 5.62 1.05 -5.24
N LEU A 76 5.18 2.13 -5.89
CA LEU A 76 5.62 3.50 -5.62
C LEU A 76 4.66 4.25 -4.69
N ASP A 77 3.96 3.51 -3.84
CA ASP A 77 3.19 4.04 -2.73
C ASP A 77 3.82 3.61 -1.40
N PRO A 78 4.25 4.54 -0.52
CA PRO A 78 4.98 4.22 0.71
C PRO A 78 4.23 3.26 1.63
N LEU A 79 2.91 3.42 1.78
CA LEU A 79 2.09 2.55 2.63
C LEU A 79 2.03 1.13 2.05
N CYS A 80 1.68 1.01 0.77
CA CYS A 80 1.64 -0.29 0.10
C CYS A 80 3.01 -0.99 0.12
N LEU A 81 4.10 -0.25 -0.13
CA LEU A 81 5.45 -0.79 -0.16
C LEU A 81 5.86 -1.27 1.24
N SER A 82 5.66 -0.46 2.27
CA SER A 82 5.99 -0.83 3.66
C SER A 82 5.28 -2.12 4.09
N THR A 83 3.98 -2.23 3.84
CA THR A 83 3.20 -3.45 4.12
C THR A 83 3.70 -4.64 3.30
N MET A 84 4.05 -4.44 2.02
CA MET A 84 4.63 -5.49 1.19
C MET A 84 5.96 -6.01 1.76
N LEU A 85 6.86 -5.12 2.19
CA LEU A 85 8.14 -5.50 2.80
C LEU A 85 7.95 -6.22 4.15
N ILE A 86 7.06 -5.71 5.00
CA ILE A 86 6.75 -6.30 6.31
C ILE A 86 6.15 -7.70 6.13
N LEU A 87 5.23 -7.88 5.17
CA LEU A 87 4.64 -9.19 4.89
C LEU A 87 5.67 -10.15 4.32
N ALA A 88 6.48 -9.73 3.36
CA ALA A 88 7.58 -10.52 2.80
C ALA A 88 8.52 -11.03 3.91
N ALA A 89 8.97 -10.11 4.79
CA ALA A 89 9.84 -10.44 5.91
C ALA A 89 9.19 -11.35 6.98
N LYS A 90 7.89 -11.19 7.25
CA LYS A 90 7.18 -12.02 8.24
C LYS A 90 6.86 -13.42 7.74
N THR A 91 6.66 -13.57 6.44
CA THR A 91 6.22 -14.83 5.82
C THR A 91 7.34 -15.56 5.08
N HIS A 92 8.58 -15.05 5.14
CA HIS A 92 9.74 -15.59 4.43
C HIS A 92 9.51 -15.71 2.92
N HIS A 93 8.80 -14.71 2.37
CA HIS A 93 8.63 -14.57 0.93
C HIS A 93 9.62 -13.55 0.38
N SER A 94 10.10 -13.79 -0.83
CA SER A 94 10.85 -12.82 -1.62
C SER A 94 9.95 -12.08 -2.61
N LEU A 95 10.36 -10.86 -2.95
CA LEU A 95 9.63 -9.99 -3.88
C LEU A 95 9.50 -10.63 -5.28
N HIS A 96 8.47 -10.19 -6.02
CA HIS A 96 8.14 -10.79 -7.31
C HIS A 96 9.20 -10.49 -8.37
N HIS A 97 9.64 -11.53 -9.11
CA HIS A 97 10.55 -11.39 -10.24
C HIS A 97 9.80 -11.40 -11.59
N LEU A 98 10.06 -10.41 -12.44
CA LEU A 98 9.56 -10.27 -13.82
C LEU A 98 9.79 -11.52 -14.69
N ARG A 99 10.87 -12.27 -14.44
CA ARG A 99 11.28 -13.44 -15.23
C ARG A 99 10.91 -14.78 -14.61
N SER A 100 10.09 -14.81 -13.54
CA SER A 100 9.66 -16.08 -12.98
C SER A 100 8.79 -16.82 -14.01
N SER A 101 9.33 -17.85 -14.65
CA SER A 101 8.55 -18.74 -15.49
C SER A 101 7.38 -19.25 -14.66
N ARG A 102 6.15 -19.07 -15.17
CA ARG A 102 4.89 -19.51 -14.56
C ARG A 102 4.76 -21.04 -14.53
N THR A 103 5.88 -21.77 -14.59
CA THR A 103 5.92 -23.23 -14.71
C THR A 103 5.43 -23.93 -13.45
N ASP A 104 5.43 -23.26 -12.29
CA ASP A 104 4.95 -23.83 -11.02
C ASP A 104 3.74 -23.06 -10.48
N ALA A 105 2.65 -23.02 -11.25
CA ALA A 105 1.40 -22.35 -10.89
C ALA A 105 0.64 -22.99 -9.70
N SER A 106 1.21 -23.96 -8.98
CA SER A 106 0.44 -24.79 -8.04
C SER A 106 0.45 -24.35 -6.58
N THR A 107 1.35 -23.50 -6.08
CA THR A 107 1.46 -23.29 -4.61
C THR A 107 2.09 -21.97 -4.14
N SER A 108 1.82 -20.81 -4.74
CA SER A 108 2.17 -19.54 -4.07
C SER A 108 1.23 -19.31 -2.88
N SER A 109 1.80 -19.11 -1.68
CA SER A 109 1.03 -18.81 -0.46
C SER A 109 0.83 -17.29 -0.28
N GLY A 110 1.66 -16.47 -0.91
CA GLY A 110 1.52 -15.00 -0.97
C GLY A 110 1.35 -14.48 -2.40
N VAL A 111 0.39 -13.58 -2.58
CA VAL A 111 0.10 -12.95 -3.89
C VAL A 111 -0.07 -11.45 -3.71
N VAL A 112 0.46 -10.67 -4.64
CA VAL A 112 0.22 -9.24 -4.78
C VAL A 112 -0.77 -9.00 -5.93
N LEU A 113 -1.78 -8.18 -5.68
CA LEU A 113 -2.82 -7.81 -6.62
C LEU A 113 -2.84 -6.30 -6.82
N VAL A 114 -2.80 -5.87 -8.09
CA VAL A 114 -3.01 -4.48 -8.45
C VAL A 114 -4.52 -4.20 -8.50
N LEU A 115 -4.98 -3.27 -7.66
CA LEU A 115 -6.39 -2.92 -7.47
C LEU A 115 -6.61 -1.40 -7.55
N SER A 116 -7.87 -1.01 -7.70
CA SER A 116 -8.30 0.38 -7.51
C SER A 116 -8.61 0.63 -6.03
N TYR A 117 -8.48 1.88 -5.57
CA TYR A 117 -8.95 2.29 -4.23
C TYR A 117 -10.41 1.88 -3.96
N SER A 118 -11.26 1.82 -5.01
CA SER A 118 -12.66 1.40 -4.90
C SER A 118 -12.86 -0.06 -4.48
N ALA A 119 -11.79 -0.87 -4.48
CA ALA A 119 -11.84 -2.24 -3.95
C ALA A 119 -11.86 -2.28 -2.40
N SER A 120 -11.50 -1.17 -1.75
CA SER A 120 -11.48 -1.02 -0.29
C SER A 120 -12.73 -0.29 0.19
N PRO A 121 -13.38 -0.74 1.27
CA PRO A 121 -14.51 -0.01 1.87
C PRO A 121 -14.10 1.37 2.39
N ASP A 122 -12.83 1.53 2.77
CA ASP A 122 -12.27 2.78 3.30
C ASP A 122 -11.81 3.72 2.17
N GLY A 123 -11.89 3.28 0.89
CA GLY A 123 -11.46 4.06 -0.25
C GLY A 123 -9.93 4.28 -0.31
N GLU A 124 -9.16 3.40 0.33
CA GLU A 124 -7.69 3.41 0.34
C GLU A 124 -7.08 2.00 0.34
N LEU A 125 -5.91 1.88 -0.27
CA LEU A 125 -5.01 0.71 -0.23
C LEU A 125 -3.75 1.05 0.60
N PRO A 126 -3.06 0.06 1.21
CA PRO A 126 -3.18 -1.39 0.99
C PRO A 126 -4.38 -2.07 1.65
N ILE A 127 -4.84 -3.19 1.07
CA ILE A 127 -5.79 -4.13 1.73
C ILE A 127 -5.22 -5.56 1.74
N LEU A 128 -5.52 -6.33 2.78
CA LEU A 128 -5.04 -7.70 2.93
C LEU A 128 -6.22 -8.66 2.96
N ILE A 129 -6.23 -9.61 2.03
CA ILE A 129 -7.27 -10.64 1.91
C ILE A 129 -6.67 -11.98 2.33
N GLU A 130 -7.22 -12.59 3.37
CA GLU A 130 -6.77 -13.87 3.92
C GLU A 130 -7.93 -14.86 3.91
N ASP A 131 -7.67 -16.10 3.51
CA ASP A 131 -8.66 -17.17 3.61
C ASP A 131 -8.36 -18.00 4.88
N GLU A 132 -9.22 -17.92 5.89
CA GLU A 132 -9.11 -18.69 7.12
C GLU A 132 -9.97 -19.95 7.06
N VAL A 133 -9.36 -21.12 7.23
CA VAL A 133 -10.10 -22.39 7.32
C VAL A 133 -10.55 -22.61 8.77
N ASN A 134 -11.85 -22.58 9.01
CA ASN A 134 -12.40 -22.95 10.31
C ASN A 134 -12.20 -24.46 10.53
N ARG A 135 -11.34 -24.84 11.48
CA ARG A 135 -10.95 -26.23 11.73
C ARG A 135 -12.12 -27.14 12.09
N THR A 136 -13.14 -26.62 12.77
CA THR A 136 -14.30 -27.38 13.25
C THR A 136 -15.34 -27.61 12.15
N THR A 137 -15.58 -26.60 11.31
CA THR A 137 -16.62 -26.66 10.26
C THR A 137 -16.06 -26.98 8.87
N ARG A 138 -14.73 -26.99 8.71
CA ARG A 138 -13.98 -27.06 7.45
C ARG A 138 -14.42 -25.99 6.42
N LYS A 139 -15.12 -24.94 6.86
CA LYS A 139 -15.55 -23.82 6.01
C LYS A 139 -14.42 -22.80 5.89
N VAL A 140 -14.21 -22.30 4.67
CA VAL A 140 -13.30 -21.18 4.41
C VAL A 140 -14.05 -19.87 4.69
N LYS A 141 -13.50 -19.04 5.57
CA LYS A 141 -13.96 -17.67 5.83
C LYS A 141 -12.93 -16.70 5.27
N ARG A 142 -13.31 -15.93 4.27
CA ARG A 142 -12.49 -14.83 3.75
C ARG A 142 -12.54 -13.65 4.72
N LYS A 143 -11.37 -13.14 5.09
CA LYS A 143 -11.18 -11.93 5.88
C LYS A 143 -10.52 -10.88 5.00
N THR A 144 -11.09 -9.68 4.97
CA THR A 144 -10.48 -8.52 4.32
C THR A 144 -10.11 -7.52 5.41
N ARG A 145 -8.83 -7.16 5.49
CA ARG A 145 -8.30 -6.17 6.42
C ARG A 145 -8.01 -4.89 5.63
N SER A 146 -8.55 -3.77 6.09
CA SER A 146 -8.29 -2.46 5.50
C SER A 146 -6.94 -1.90 5.94
N THR A 147 -6.52 -0.78 5.33
CA THR A 147 -5.25 -0.11 5.62
C THR A 147 -5.11 0.23 7.11
N SER A 148 -6.16 0.79 7.73
CA SER A 148 -6.17 1.10 9.16
C SER A 148 -5.97 -0.13 10.05
N VAL A 149 -6.62 -1.24 9.69
CA VAL A 149 -6.50 -2.52 10.41
C VAL A 149 -5.10 -3.10 10.25
N ILE A 150 -4.52 -3.07 9.05
CA ILE A 150 -3.14 -3.49 8.78
C ILE A 150 -2.17 -2.69 9.64
N ASN A 151 -2.28 -1.35 9.62
CA ASN A 151 -1.41 -0.48 10.41
C ASN A 151 -1.54 -0.77 11.91
N ASN A 152 -2.74 -0.98 12.43
CA ASN A 152 -2.95 -1.35 13.83
C ASN A 152 -2.28 -2.68 14.19
N PHE A 153 -2.29 -3.67 13.29
CA PHE A 153 -1.56 -4.92 13.50
C PHE A 153 -0.04 -4.73 13.46
N GLU A 154 0.48 -3.90 12.57
CA GLU A 154 1.89 -3.55 12.52
C GLU A 154 2.32 -2.88 13.84
N LEU A 155 1.64 -1.81 14.24
CA LEU A 155 1.92 -1.07 15.47
C LEU A 155 1.76 -1.92 16.74
N GLY A 156 0.78 -2.83 16.77
CA GLY A 156 0.58 -3.75 17.89
C GLY A 156 1.74 -4.73 18.14
N ASN A 157 2.67 -4.88 17.18
CA ASN A 157 3.87 -5.69 17.33
C ASN A 157 5.09 -4.89 17.82
N VAL A 158 5.00 -3.55 17.90
CA VAL A 158 6.09 -2.68 18.33
C VAL A 158 6.09 -2.56 19.85
N LYS A 159 7.18 -2.98 20.48
CA LYS A 159 7.33 -2.96 21.95
C LYS A 159 8.11 -1.75 22.46
N ASP A 160 9.05 -1.25 21.68
CA ASP A 160 9.88 -0.11 22.06
C ASP A 160 9.11 1.20 21.83
N PRO A 161 8.87 2.01 22.87
CA PRO A 161 8.23 3.32 22.71
C PRO A 161 8.99 4.27 21.79
N LYS A 162 10.32 4.15 21.72
CA LYS A 162 11.15 4.97 20.83
C LYS A 162 10.93 4.61 19.37
N GLU A 163 10.90 3.32 19.04
CA GLU A 163 10.53 2.82 17.72
C GLU A 163 9.11 3.29 17.34
N LEU A 164 8.16 3.19 18.26
CA LEU A 164 6.78 3.64 18.02
C LEU A 164 6.69 5.14 17.71
N MET A 165 7.44 5.98 18.44
CA MET A 165 7.51 7.41 18.18
C MET A 165 8.05 7.70 16.77
N TYR A 166 9.12 7.01 16.36
CA TYR A 166 9.68 7.19 15.03
C TYR A 166 8.75 6.70 13.92
N ILE A 167 8.04 5.58 14.14
CA ILE A 167 6.99 5.14 13.21
C ILE A 167 5.92 6.22 13.07
N LYS A 168 5.49 6.86 14.16
CA LYS A 168 4.51 7.95 14.08
C LYS A 168 5.01 9.14 13.27
N LEU A 169 6.30 9.50 13.36
CA LEU A 169 6.88 10.56 12.52
C LEU A 169 6.87 10.19 11.03
N VAL A 170 7.15 8.93 10.68
CA VAL A 170 7.07 8.45 9.29
C VAL A 170 5.61 8.45 8.80
N ASP A 171 4.71 7.88 9.59
CA ASP A 171 3.29 7.70 9.28
C ASP A 171 2.51 9.03 9.21
N THR A 172 3.04 10.11 9.81
CA THR A 172 2.38 11.43 9.81
C THR A 172 3.20 12.43 9.01
N ILE A 173 4.32 12.92 9.55
CA ILE A 173 5.09 14.01 8.95
C ILE A 173 5.64 13.65 7.57
N LEU A 174 6.29 12.49 7.42
CA LEU A 174 6.85 12.09 6.11
C LEU A 174 5.76 11.71 5.11
N PHE A 175 4.68 11.08 5.57
CA PHE A 175 3.54 10.77 4.71
C PHE A 175 2.84 12.05 4.22
N ASP A 176 2.66 13.04 5.11
CA ASP A 176 2.07 14.32 4.76
C ASP A 176 2.96 15.08 3.77
N PHE A 177 4.28 15.09 3.98
CA PHE A 177 5.24 15.61 3.02
C PHE A 177 5.11 14.94 1.65
N PHE A 178 5.04 13.60 1.61
CA PHE A 178 4.92 12.85 0.36
C PHE A 178 3.63 13.20 -0.40
N ILE A 179 2.48 13.21 0.28
CA ILE A 179 1.19 13.53 -0.34
C ILE A 179 1.12 15.00 -0.76
N ALA A 180 1.63 15.92 0.07
CA ALA A 180 1.68 17.34 -0.25
C ALA A 180 2.53 17.63 -1.50
N ALA A 181 3.72 17.04 -1.59
CA ALA A 181 4.61 17.16 -2.75
C ALA A 181 3.96 16.62 -4.04
N LEU A 182 3.29 15.46 -3.95
CA LEU A 182 2.54 14.91 -5.08
C LEU A 182 1.39 15.83 -5.50
N ALA A 183 0.64 16.39 -4.55
CA ALA A 183 -0.44 17.32 -4.83
C ALA A 183 0.08 18.64 -5.43
N ALA A 184 1.21 19.16 -4.96
CA ALA A 184 1.84 20.38 -5.45
C ALA A 184 2.43 20.23 -6.86
N SER A 185 2.88 19.04 -7.25
CA SER A 185 3.43 18.77 -8.59
C SER A 185 2.44 19.04 -9.73
N HIS A 186 1.13 18.94 -9.44
CA HIS A 186 0.04 19.01 -10.43
C HIS A 186 0.25 18.09 -11.66
N ASP A 187 1.11 17.06 -11.58
CA ASP A 187 1.34 16.12 -12.67
C ASP A 187 0.25 15.06 -12.71
N GLN A 188 -0.80 15.35 -13.49
CA GLN A 188 -1.90 14.43 -13.70
C GLN A 188 -1.45 13.05 -14.22
N LYS A 189 -0.44 12.99 -15.11
CA LYS A 189 0.00 11.71 -15.69
C LYS A 189 0.67 10.85 -14.63
N LEU A 190 1.54 11.46 -13.81
CA LEU A 190 2.17 10.79 -12.69
C LEU A 190 1.13 10.23 -11.71
N ILE A 191 0.20 11.07 -11.26
CA ILE A 191 -0.82 10.66 -10.28
C ILE A 191 -1.69 9.52 -10.80
N MET A 192 -2.11 9.60 -12.07
CA MET A 192 -2.91 8.55 -12.68
C MET A 192 -2.10 7.25 -12.84
N ARG A 193 -0.80 7.32 -13.16
CA ARG A 193 0.10 6.16 -13.19
C ARG A 193 0.28 5.52 -11.81
N LEU A 194 0.35 6.33 -10.76
CA LEU A 194 0.58 5.86 -9.39
C LEU A 194 -0.68 5.28 -8.74
N TYR A 195 -1.84 5.92 -8.92
CA TYR A 195 -3.03 5.68 -8.10
C TYR A 195 -4.28 5.27 -8.89
N SER A 196 -4.22 5.22 -10.23
CA SER A 196 -5.33 4.74 -11.06
C SER A 196 -4.99 3.43 -11.75
N LEU A 197 -5.96 2.52 -11.74
CA LEU A 197 -5.90 1.27 -12.48
C LEU A 197 -5.84 1.50 -14.00
N ALA A 198 -6.37 2.64 -14.47
CA ALA A 198 -6.34 3.02 -15.88
C ALA A 198 -4.91 3.32 -16.37
N GLY A 199 -4.03 3.82 -15.49
CA GLY A 199 -2.63 4.12 -15.84
C GLY A 199 -1.77 2.88 -16.09
N ILE A 200 -2.25 1.69 -15.71
CA ILE A 200 -1.57 0.41 -15.87
C ILE A 200 -2.04 -0.30 -17.16
N GLU A 201 -3.22 0.05 -17.67
CA GLU A 201 -3.70 -0.45 -18.94
C GLU A 201 -3.13 0.44 -20.06
N GLU A 202 -2.20 -0.10 -20.86
CA GLU A 202 -1.45 0.58 -21.95
C GLU A 202 -2.30 1.32 -23.01
N LYS A 203 -3.62 1.29 -22.91
CA LYS A 203 -4.50 2.06 -23.80
C LYS A 203 -4.72 3.44 -23.19
N GLU A 204 -3.91 4.40 -23.61
CA GLU A 204 -4.09 5.82 -23.30
C GLU A 204 -5.54 6.25 -23.55
N ARG A 205 -6.30 6.48 -22.48
CA ARG A 205 -7.65 7.04 -22.54
C ARG A 205 -7.61 8.45 -21.97
N GLY A 206 -6.90 9.36 -22.63
CA GLY A 206 -6.64 10.71 -22.10
C GLY A 206 -7.89 11.51 -21.68
N ILE A 207 -9.07 11.21 -22.23
CA ILE A 207 -10.35 11.81 -21.77
C ILE A 207 -10.84 11.17 -20.47
N PHE A 208 -10.76 9.84 -20.35
CA PHE A 208 -11.14 9.12 -19.15
C PHE A 208 -10.24 9.52 -17.98
N ASP A 209 -8.95 9.70 -18.23
CA ASP A 209 -8.02 10.13 -17.18
C ASP A 209 -8.32 11.53 -16.65
N LYS A 210 -8.76 12.45 -17.52
CA LYS A 210 -9.24 13.78 -17.12
C LYS A 210 -10.52 13.73 -16.30
N LEU A 211 -11.42 12.81 -16.61
CA LEU A 211 -12.66 12.63 -15.86
C LEU A 211 -12.40 12.01 -14.48
N MET A 212 -11.47 11.05 -14.40
CA MET A 212 -11.17 10.32 -13.17
C MET A 212 -10.20 11.05 -12.23
N TYR A 213 -9.34 11.91 -12.75
CA TYR A 213 -8.31 12.60 -11.97
C TYR A 213 -8.85 13.33 -10.72
N PRO A 214 -9.94 14.12 -10.78
CA PRO A 214 -10.49 14.77 -9.58
C PRO A 214 -10.90 13.76 -8.50
N ALA A 215 -11.48 12.63 -8.88
CA ALA A 215 -11.86 11.57 -7.94
C ALA A 215 -10.62 10.91 -7.33
N VAL A 216 -9.60 10.59 -8.15
CA VAL A 216 -8.33 10.02 -7.67
C VAL A 216 -7.65 10.97 -6.68
N MET A 217 -7.58 12.26 -6.98
CA MET A 217 -7.01 13.26 -6.07
C MET A 217 -7.81 13.39 -4.76
N ALA A 218 -9.14 13.47 -4.85
CA ALA A 218 -10.00 13.54 -3.67
C ALA A 218 -9.84 12.31 -2.75
N HIS A 219 -9.56 11.14 -3.31
CA HIS A 219 -9.23 9.95 -2.55
C HIS A 219 -7.81 10.01 -1.99
N LEU A 220 -6.82 10.41 -2.79
CA LEU A 220 -5.42 10.52 -2.37
C LEU A 220 -5.26 11.40 -1.12
N VAL A 221 -5.90 12.57 -1.09
CA VAL A 221 -5.81 13.52 0.05
C VAL A 221 -6.63 13.10 1.28
N LYS A 222 -7.45 12.04 1.20
CA LYS A 222 -8.15 11.49 2.38
C LYS A 222 -7.40 10.34 3.02
N ARG A 223 -6.38 9.82 2.34
CA ARG A 223 -5.66 8.63 2.79
C ARG A 223 -4.98 8.90 4.11
N PHE A 224 -5.04 7.90 4.98
CA PHE A 224 -4.29 7.88 6.21
C PHE A 224 -4.48 9.15 7.07
N GLN A 225 -5.70 9.70 7.05
CA GLN A 225 -6.12 10.91 7.77
C GLN A 225 -5.32 12.17 7.39
N PHE A 226 -4.79 12.23 6.15
CA PHE A 226 -4.14 13.42 5.62
C PHE A 226 -5.09 14.63 5.64
N ASP A 227 -6.36 14.43 5.28
CA ASP A 227 -7.40 15.46 5.26
C ASP A 227 -7.70 16.05 6.64
N VAL A 228 -7.55 15.25 7.69
CA VAL A 228 -7.71 15.71 9.08
C VAL A 228 -6.52 16.57 9.52
N ARG A 229 -5.30 16.21 9.09
CA ARG A 229 -4.06 16.93 9.46
C ARG A 229 -3.82 18.16 8.60
N ASN A 230 -4.20 18.10 7.33
CA ASN A 230 -3.93 19.11 6.31
C ASN A 230 -5.22 19.53 5.58
N PRO A 231 -6.18 20.12 6.32
CA PRO A 231 -7.52 20.38 5.80
C PRO A 231 -7.54 21.41 4.65
N THR A 232 -6.61 22.37 4.61
CA THR A 232 -6.60 23.40 3.56
C THR A 232 -6.23 22.80 2.21
N ILE A 233 -5.19 21.95 2.18
CA ILE A 233 -4.82 21.15 1.00
C ILE A 233 -5.96 20.22 0.60
N ALA A 234 -6.57 19.50 1.54
CA ALA A 234 -7.64 18.57 1.21
C ALA A 234 -8.90 19.27 0.65
N LEU A 235 -9.23 20.48 1.14
CA LEU A 235 -10.36 21.26 0.65
C LEU A 235 -10.20 21.67 -0.82
N GLU A 236 -8.97 21.86 -1.31
CA GLU A 236 -8.69 22.20 -2.71
C GLU A 236 -9.16 21.10 -3.68
N TYR A 237 -9.04 19.84 -3.27
CA TYR A 237 -9.36 18.68 -4.09
C TYR A 237 -10.74 18.07 -3.79
N ASN A 238 -11.36 18.45 -2.68
CA ASN A 238 -12.73 18.09 -2.35
C ASN A 238 -13.72 18.98 -3.12
N GLY A 239 -14.06 18.58 -4.36
CA GLY A 239 -14.83 19.34 -5.36
C GLY A 239 -16.27 19.77 -5.02
N ASN A 240 -16.67 19.78 -3.75
CA ASN A 240 -18.01 20.19 -3.29
C ASN A 240 -18.01 21.47 -2.43
N THR A 241 -16.91 22.22 -2.37
CA THR A 241 -16.84 23.41 -1.51
C THR A 241 -16.90 24.70 -2.33
N LEU A 242 -17.76 25.65 -1.90
CA LEU A 242 -17.84 27.01 -2.48
C LEU A 242 -16.49 27.73 -2.50
N ILE A 243 -15.60 27.37 -1.56
CA ILE A 243 -14.24 27.89 -1.41
C ILE A 243 -13.33 27.48 -2.57
N SER A 244 -13.52 26.28 -3.13
CA SER A 244 -12.79 25.84 -4.33
C SER A 244 -13.14 26.67 -5.58
N TRP A 245 -14.35 27.24 -5.62
CA TRP A 245 -14.85 28.05 -6.75
C TRP A 245 -14.51 29.53 -6.61
N ILE A 246 -14.63 30.07 -5.39
CA ILE A 246 -14.33 31.46 -5.08
C ILE A 246 -13.10 31.43 -4.19
N ARG A 247 -11.90 31.41 -4.78
CA ARG A 247 -10.60 31.34 -4.06
C ARG A 247 -10.27 32.68 -3.40
N PRO A 248 -10.58 32.91 -2.12
CA PRO A 248 -10.31 34.20 -1.51
C PRO A 248 -8.81 34.29 -1.21
N LYS A 249 -8.24 35.50 -1.19
CA LYS A 249 -6.79 35.69 -0.99
C LYS A 249 -6.24 35.03 0.29
N TYR A 250 -7.04 35.02 1.37
CA TYR A 250 -6.64 34.40 2.63
C TYR A 250 -6.52 32.87 2.50
N TYR A 251 -7.37 32.23 1.68
CA TYR A 251 -7.33 30.79 1.46
C TYR A 251 -6.12 30.40 0.62
N THR A 252 -5.82 31.16 -0.43
CA THR A 252 -4.63 30.91 -1.25
C THR A 252 -3.34 31.05 -0.44
N GLN A 253 -3.32 31.98 0.53
CA GLN A 253 -2.19 32.11 1.45
C GLN A 253 -2.12 30.93 2.42
N ALA A 254 -3.22 30.56 3.08
CA ALA A 254 -3.27 29.42 3.99
C ALA A 254 -2.88 28.10 3.29
N LEU A 255 -3.28 27.92 2.03
CA LEU A 255 -2.92 26.76 1.22
C LEU A 255 -1.41 26.71 0.99
N ALA A 256 -0.80 27.83 0.60
CA ALA A 256 0.65 27.93 0.39
C ALA A 256 1.44 27.67 1.69
N GLU A 257 1.00 28.26 2.80
CA GLU A 257 1.60 28.05 4.13
C GLU A 257 1.53 26.58 4.57
N GLU A 258 0.43 25.89 4.27
CA GLU A 258 0.29 24.47 4.62
C GLU A 258 1.19 23.56 3.77
N PHE A 259 1.32 23.82 2.47
CA PHE A 259 2.29 23.13 1.61
C PHE A 259 3.73 23.35 2.09
N GLU A 260 4.11 24.59 2.37
CA GLU A 260 5.44 24.95 2.86
C GLU A 260 5.73 24.29 4.22
N ARG A 261 4.75 24.23 5.12
CA ARG A 261 4.88 23.52 6.40
C ARG A 261 5.16 22.03 6.18
N CYS A 262 4.37 21.33 5.36
CA CYS A 262 4.59 19.91 5.06
C CYS A 262 5.97 19.65 4.47
N GLN A 263 6.43 20.53 3.58
CA GLN A 263 7.76 20.45 2.99
C GLN A 263 8.87 20.62 4.04
N ASN A 264 8.81 21.68 4.84
CA ASN A 264 9.82 21.98 5.84
C ASN A 264 9.90 20.90 6.92
N GLU A 265 8.76 20.48 7.47
CA GLU A 265 8.70 19.42 8.49
C GLU A 265 9.18 18.07 7.92
N GLY A 266 8.83 17.76 6.67
CA GLY A 266 9.26 16.55 5.98
C GLY A 266 10.78 16.49 5.78
N ILE A 267 11.36 17.56 5.23
CA ILE A 267 12.81 17.66 5.00
C ILE A 267 13.55 17.63 6.34
N GLU A 268 13.09 18.36 7.35
CA GLU A 268 13.74 18.36 8.66
C GLU A 268 13.73 16.95 9.27
N THR A 269 12.60 16.24 9.19
CA THR A 269 12.47 14.87 9.69
C THR A 269 13.41 13.91 8.97
N LEU A 270 13.53 14.02 7.64
CA LEU A 270 14.51 13.23 6.87
C LEU A 270 15.95 13.52 7.32
N LEU A 271 16.31 14.79 7.54
CA LEU A 271 17.64 15.17 8.03
C LEU A 271 17.90 14.70 9.48
N GLN A 272 16.86 14.60 10.30
CA GLN A 272 16.97 14.02 11.64
C GLN A 272 17.24 12.51 11.56
N PHE A 273 16.54 11.77 10.69
CA PHE A 273 16.80 10.35 10.49
C PHE A 273 18.15 10.10 9.81
N GLU A 274 18.58 10.94 8.88
CA GLU A 274 19.93 10.88 8.30
C GLU A 274 21.01 10.95 9.38
N ARG A 275 20.90 11.93 10.29
CA ARG A 275 21.81 12.05 11.44
C ARG A 275 21.75 10.83 12.34
N LEU A 276 20.56 10.27 12.56
CA LEU A 276 20.39 9.05 13.35
C LEU A 276 21.19 7.88 12.76
N TYR A 277 21.04 7.59 11.47
CA TYR A 277 21.77 6.46 10.86
C TYR A 277 23.26 6.75 10.67
N ALA A 278 23.64 7.99 10.36
CA ALA A 278 25.04 8.39 10.27
C ALA A 278 25.79 8.21 11.61
N GLN A 279 25.09 8.37 12.75
CA GLN A 279 25.68 8.24 14.09
C GLN A 279 25.54 6.84 14.70
N SER A 280 24.51 6.08 14.32
CA SER A 280 24.14 4.86 15.05
C SER A 280 25.18 3.73 14.97
N GLY A 281 26.10 3.77 14.00
CA GLY A 281 27.04 2.69 13.71
C GLY A 281 26.37 1.35 13.37
N ASN A 282 25.04 1.32 13.33
CA ASN A 282 24.21 0.17 13.13
C ASN A 282 23.56 0.20 11.74
N SER A 283 23.35 -0.97 11.15
CA SER A 283 22.67 -1.12 9.86
C SER A 283 21.16 -0.85 9.97
N PHE A 284 20.54 -1.18 11.11
CA PHE A 284 19.11 -0.98 11.40
C PHE A 284 18.90 -0.35 12.79
N LEU A 285 17.71 0.19 13.06
CA LEU A 285 17.44 0.95 14.28
C LEU A 285 17.75 0.16 15.56
N SER A 286 17.29 -1.09 15.64
CA SER A 286 17.42 -1.93 16.85
C SER A 286 18.55 -2.97 16.78
N SER A 287 19.06 -3.30 15.59
CA SER A 287 20.06 -4.36 15.43
C SER A 287 20.85 -4.22 14.12
N ASN A 288 21.94 -4.98 13.98
CA ASN A 288 22.67 -5.08 12.70
C ASN A 288 22.21 -6.26 11.83
N THR A 289 21.30 -7.08 12.33
CA THR A 289 20.97 -8.38 11.72
C THR A 289 19.60 -8.39 11.06
N LYS A 290 18.61 -7.69 11.63
CA LYS A 290 17.25 -7.69 11.12
C LYS A 290 16.60 -6.29 11.20
N PRO A 291 15.93 -5.84 10.13
CA PRO A 291 15.11 -4.62 10.17
C PRO A 291 13.90 -4.80 11.09
N CYS A 292 13.57 -3.77 11.86
CA CYS A 292 12.33 -3.63 12.61
C CYS A 292 11.22 -3.00 11.75
N ILE A 293 10.03 -2.79 12.32
CA ILE A 293 8.88 -2.26 11.57
C ILE A 293 9.16 -0.82 11.11
N PHE A 294 9.84 -0.05 11.96
CA PHE A 294 10.29 1.29 11.60
C PHE A 294 11.20 1.29 10.36
N ASP A 295 12.20 0.40 10.32
CA ASP A 295 13.17 0.34 9.21
C ASP A 295 12.44 0.05 7.88
N TYR A 296 11.46 -0.85 7.87
CA TYR A 296 10.66 -1.13 6.66
C TYR A 296 9.81 0.07 6.21
N LYS A 297 9.17 0.78 7.15
CA LYS A 297 8.37 1.97 6.82
C LYS A 297 9.24 3.12 6.32
N LEU A 298 10.38 3.35 6.96
CA LEU A 298 11.32 4.39 6.56
C LEU A 298 11.94 4.08 5.19
N ALA A 299 12.39 2.83 4.96
CA ALA A 299 12.94 2.42 3.68
C ALA A 299 11.91 2.58 2.55
N ALA A 300 10.66 2.17 2.77
CA ALA A 300 9.59 2.34 1.79
C ALA A 300 9.36 3.83 1.44
N MET A 301 9.33 4.70 2.45
CA MET A 301 9.15 6.14 2.27
C MET A 301 10.32 6.77 1.49
N VAL A 302 11.56 6.50 1.92
CA VAL A 302 12.77 7.02 1.29
C VAL A 302 12.89 6.52 -0.15
N TYR A 303 12.58 5.25 -0.40
CA TYR A 303 12.59 4.68 -1.74
C TYR A 303 11.63 5.45 -2.68
N CYS A 304 10.37 5.61 -2.27
CA CYS A 304 9.38 6.30 -3.11
C CYS A 304 9.74 7.77 -3.35
N ILE A 305 10.31 8.47 -2.36
CA ILE A 305 10.79 9.85 -2.53
C ILE A 305 11.93 9.90 -3.55
N CYS A 306 12.95 9.06 -3.38
CA CYS A 306 14.12 9.07 -4.26
C CYS A 306 13.81 8.59 -5.68
N ASP A 307 12.91 7.62 -5.87
CA ASP A 307 12.52 7.16 -7.21
C ASP A 307 11.74 8.22 -7.99
N LEU A 308 11.06 9.13 -7.28
CA LEU A 308 10.27 10.22 -7.85
C LEU A 308 11.04 11.55 -7.92
N GLU A 309 12.33 11.59 -7.56
CA GLU A 309 13.10 12.84 -7.43
C GLU A 309 13.27 13.62 -8.74
N GLU A 310 13.25 12.92 -9.89
CA GLU A 310 13.36 13.54 -11.21
C GLU A 310 12.04 14.16 -11.69
N VAL A 311 10.91 13.73 -11.13
CA VAL A 311 9.56 14.13 -11.57
C VAL A 311 8.90 15.10 -10.60
N VAL A 312 9.20 14.97 -9.30
CA VAL A 312 8.62 15.80 -8.23
C VAL A 312 9.70 16.73 -7.69
N GLU A 313 9.57 18.03 -7.96
CA GLU A 313 10.57 19.05 -7.61
C GLU A 313 10.90 19.08 -6.11
N ASP A 314 9.90 18.90 -5.24
CA ASP A 314 10.09 18.89 -3.78
C ASP A 314 10.96 17.73 -3.28
N PHE A 315 11.12 16.67 -4.07
CA PHE A 315 11.98 15.53 -3.76
C PHE A 315 13.41 15.70 -4.28
N SER A 316 13.66 16.77 -5.05
CA SER A 316 14.95 16.99 -5.70
C SER A 316 16.10 17.10 -4.69
N GLY A 317 17.15 16.31 -4.94
CA GLY A 317 18.37 16.32 -4.14
C GLY A 317 18.24 15.68 -2.75
N ILE A 318 17.11 15.05 -2.41
CA ILE A 318 16.98 14.29 -1.14
C ILE A 318 18.02 13.16 -1.08
N LYS A 319 18.23 12.44 -2.18
CA LYS A 319 19.25 11.39 -2.27
C LYS A 319 20.67 11.89 -1.96
N GLN A 320 20.98 13.13 -2.35
CA GLN A 320 22.28 13.76 -2.07
C GLN A 320 22.38 14.29 -0.63
N LYS A 321 21.28 14.80 -0.08
CA LYS A 321 21.22 15.34 1.29
C LYS A 321 21.18 14.25 2.36
N CYS A 322 20.61 13.08 2.04
CA CYS A 322 20.41 11.97 2.97
C CYS A 322 21.04 10.64 2.48
N PRO A 323 22.38 10.58 2.29
CA PRO A 323 23.04 9.40 1.76
C PRO A 323 22.99 8.18 2.70
N SER A 324 23.04 8.38 4.01
CA SER A 324 22.97 7.27 4.98
C SER A 324 21.58 6.63 4.97
N LEU A 325 20.52 7.42 4.82
CA LEU A 325 19.15 6.91 4.64
C LEU A 325 18.99 6.13 3.35
N PHE A 326 19.57 6.62 2.26
CA PHE A 326 19.52 5.91 0.99
C PHE A 326 20.23 4.55 1.07
N ASN A 327 21.40 4.51 1.69
CA ASN A 327 22.12 3.26 1.95
C ASN A 327 21.32 2.33 2.87
N HIS A 328 20.69 2.86 3.92
CA HIS A 328 19.81 2.10 4.80
C HIS A 328 18.63 1.49 4.04
N CYS A 329 17.98 2.29 3.19
CA CYS A 329 16.90 1.83 2.32
C CYS A 329 17.34 0.65 1.45
N GLU A 330 18.48 0.76 0.77
CA GLU A 330 19.03 -0.32 -0.04
C GLU A 330 19.30 -1.59 0.80
N MET A 331 19.88 -1.45 1.99
CA MET A 331 20.11 -2.57 2.90
C MET A 331 18.82 -3.27 3.31
N VAL A 332 17.79 -2.50 3.70
CA VAL A 332 16.48 -3.05 4.09
C VAL A 332 15.83 -3.79 2.93
N MET A 333 15.80 -3.19 1.74
CA MET A 333 15.20 -3.81 0.55
C MET A 333 15.90 -5.13 0.21
N ARG A 334 17.24 -5.18 0.26
CA ARG A 334 18.02 -6.41 0.03
C ARG A 334 17.70 -7.55 1.00
N THR A 335 17.15 -7.27 2.18
CA THR A 335 16.77 -8.33 3.13
C THR A 335 15.59 -9.18 2.66
N VAL A 336 14.75 -8.65 1.77
CA VAL A 336 13.53 -9.33 1.26
C VAL A 336 13.61 -9.65 -0.24
N MET A 337 14.76 -9.41 -0.87
CA MET A 337 15.02 -9.74 -2.29
C MET A 337 15.70 -11.10 -2.50
N LYS A 338 16.25 -11.71 -1.44
CA LYS A 338 16.84 -13.06 -1.48
C LYS A 338 15.73 -14.10 -1.48
#